data_AF-A0A951TPG5-F1
#
_entry.id   AF-A0A951TPG5-F1
#
_cell.length_a   1.000
_cell.length_b   1.000
_cell.length_c   1.000
_cell.angle_alpha   90.00
_cell.angle_beta   90.00
_cell.angle_gamma   90.00
#
_symmetry.space_group_name_H-M   'P 1'
#
loop_
_entity.id
_entity.type
_entity.pdbx_description
1 polymer ?
#
loop_
_entity_poly.entity_id
_entity_poly.type
_entity_poly.pdbx_seq_one_letter_code
_entity_poly.pdbx_strand_id
1 'polypeptide(L)' 'RGSRYSFGYPACPAVEDQDKVQDLLEWQRIGVVLSEESMLVPEQSTAALVVHHPEAKYFAAR' A
#
# COMPACT_ATOMS: atom_id res chain seq x y z
N ARG A 1 5.22 10.80 -15.99
CA ARG A 1 3.87 10.86 -15.39
C ARG A 1 3.49 9.45 -14.94
N GLY A 2 2.89 9.28 -13.78
CA GLY A 2 2.51 7.98 -13.20
C GLY A 2 1.53 8.21 -12.05
N SER A 3 1.11 7.14 -11.36
CA SER A 3 0.22 7.23 -10.19
C SER A 3 0.72 6.32 -9.06
N ARG A 4 0.34 6.67 -7.82
CA ARG A 4 0.60 5.86 -6.62
C ARG A 4 -0.72 5.50 -5.94
N TYR A 5 -0.94 4.23 -5.63
CA TYR A 5 -2.18 3.75 -5.03
C TYR A 5 -1.89 3.16 -3.65
N SER A 6 -2.57 3.64 -2.62
CA SER A 6 -2.44 3.13 -1.27
C SER A 6 -3.55 2.14 -0.96
N PHE A 7 -3.26 1.18 -0.08
CA PHE A 7 -4.21 0.18 0.39
C PHE A 7 -5.26 0.82 1.31
N GLY A 8 -6.49 0.31 1.28
CA GLY A 8 -7.67 0.91 1.92
C GLY A 8 -8.30 2.08 1.14
N TYR A 9 -7.75 2.46 -0.02
CA TYR A 9 -8.32 3.52 -0.89
C TYR A 9 -9.09 2.91 -2.07
N PRO A 10 -9.92 3.68 -2.81
CA PRO A 10 -10.80 3.13 -3.84
C PRO A 10 -10.12 2.25 -4.90
N ALA A 11 -8.87 2.52 -5.28
CA ALA A 11 -8.14 1.72 -6.26
C ALA A 11 -7.60 0.38 -5.69
N CYS A 12 -7.40 0.32 -4.37
CA CYS A 12 -6.89 -0.84 -3.63
C CYS A 12 -7.70 -0.95 -2.31
N PRO A 13 -8.97 -1.38 -2.36
CA PRO A 13 -9.90 -1.22 -1.23
C PRO A 13 -9.60 -2.16 -0.06
N ALA A 14 -8.99 -3.32 -0.31
CA ALA A 14 -8.54 -4.25 0.72
C ALA A 14 -7.28 -3.70 1.41
N VAL A 15 -7.33 -3.51 2.73
CA VAL A 15 -6.18 -3.05 3.53
C VAL A 15 -5.23 -4.21 3.82
N GLU A 16 -5.79 -5.42 3.93
CA GLU A 16 -5.08 -6.70 4.13
C GLU A 16 -4.12 -7.04 2.98
N ASP A 17 -4.28 -6.44 1.80
CA ASP A 17 -3.30 -6.58 0.72
C ASP A 17 -1.92 -6.01 1.08
N GLN A 18 -1.81 -5.21 2.16
CA GLN A 18 -0.51 -4.83 2.74
C GLN A 18 0.32 -6.02 3.21
N ASP A 19 -0.30 -7.13 3.65
CA ASP A 19 0.42 -8.32 4.11
C ASP A 19 1.31 -8.90 2.98
N LYS A 20 0.78 -8.91 1.76
CA LYS A 20 1.53 -9.35 0.57
C LYS A 20 2.74 -8.45 0.29
N VAL A 21 2.59 -7.15 0.50
CA VAL A 21 3.69 -6.19 0.26
C VAL A 21 4.73 -6.29 1.37
N GLN A 22 4.28 -6.51 2.60
CA GLN A 22 5.16 -6.77 3.74
C GLN A 22 6.02 -8.02 3.50
N ASP A 23 5.43 -9.12 3.03
CA ASP A 23 6.16 -10.34 2.69
C ASP A 23 7.21 -10.12 1.60
N LEU A 24 6.94 -9.24 0.64
CA LEU A 24 7.83 -8.96 -0.48
C LEU A 24 8.97 -7.99 -0.12
N LEU A 25 8.70 -7.00 0.73
CA LEU A 25 9.62 -5.89 1.01
C LEU A 25 10.28 -5.96 2.37
N GLU A 26 9.81 -6.84 3.27
CA GLU A 26 10.37 -7.07 4.60
C GLU A 26 10.53 -5.75 5.40
N TRP A 27 9.44 -4.99 5.56
CA TRP A 27 9.44 -3.66 6.16
C TRP A 27 10.02 -3.61 7.58
N GLN A 28 10.09 -4.73 8.30
CA GLN A 28 10.76 -4.83 9.60
C GLN A 28 12.23 -4.39 9.51
N ARG A 29 12.86 -4.49 8.34
CA ARG A 29 14.22 -4.00 8.07
C ARG A 29 14.37 -2.49 8.23
N ILE A 30 13.27 -1.74 8.15
CA ILE A 30 13.22 -0.30 8.39
C ILE A 30 12.40 0.06 9.64
N GLY A 31 12.06 -0.93 10.47
CA GLY A 31 11.30 -0.74 11.71
C GLY A 31 9.80 -0.51 11.52
N VAL A 32 9.24 -0.83 10.34
CA VAL A 32 7.79 -0.77 10.10
C VAL A 32 7.19 -2.17 10.17
N VAL A 33 6.07 -2.31 10.88
CA VAL A 33 5.32 -3.56 11.05
C VAL A 33 3.85 -3.35 10.70
N LEU A 34 3.11 -4.45 10.61
CA LEU A 34 1.65 -4.45 10.48
C LEU A 34 1.00 -4.81 11.82
N SER A 35 -0.11 -4.13 12.16
CA SER A 35 -1.00 -4.54 13.25
C SER A 35 -1.82 -5.77 12.88
N GLU A 36 -2.62 -6.29 13.82
CA GLU A 36 -3.54 -7.41 13.57
C GLU A 36 -4.60 -7.06 12.50
N GLU A 37 -4.95 -5.79 12.36
CA GLU A 37 -5.87 -5.26 11.35
C GLU A 37 -5.15 -4.80 10.07
N SER A 38 -3.91 -5.26 9.85
CA SER A 38 -3.07 -4.91 8.70
C SER A 38 -2.83 -3.40 8.56
N MET A 39 -2.81 -2.64 9.66
CA MET A 39 -2.45 -1.21 9.67
C MET A 39 -0.95 -1.02 9.87
N LEU A 40 -0.36 0.02 9.26
CA LEU A 40 1.07 0.30 9.42
C LEU A 40 1.38 0.84 10.82
N VAL A 41 2.43 0.31 11.45
CA VAL A 41 2.99 0.81 12.71
C VAL A 41 4.48 1.10 12.49
N PRO A 42 4.96 2.33 12.76
CA PRO A 42 4.22 3.49 13.29
C PRO A 42 3.13 4.02 12.34
N GLU A 43 2.09 4.64 12.88
CA GLU A 43 0.93 5.12 12.13
C GLU A 43 1.30 6.23 11.13
N GLN A 44 2.38 6.97 11.39
CA GLN A 44 2.96 7.92 10.44
C GLN A 44 3.84 7.23 9.37
N SER A 45 3.37 6.11 8.85
CA SER A 45 3.97 5.39 7.73
C SER A 45 3.07 5.47 6.51
N THR A 46 3.61 5.15 5.34
CA THR A 46 2.82 5.08 4.10
C THR A 46 3.36 3.98 3.21
N ALA A 47 2.46 3.14 2.71
CA ALA A 47 2.73 2.18 1.65
C ALA A 47 1.87 2.51 0.42
N ALA A 48 2.42 2.23 -0.76
CA ALA A 48 1.71 2.39 -2.02
C ALA A 48 2.32 1.54 -3.13
N LEU A 49 1.48 1.10 -4.06
CA LEU A 49 1.89 0.61 -5.37
C LEU A 49 2.20 1.81 -6.27
N VAL A 50 3.36 1.80 -6.94
CA VAL A 50 3.76 2.86 -7.88
C VAL A 50 3.70 2.33 -9.30
N VAL A 51 2.92 3.00 -10.16
CA VAL A 51 2.77 2.63 -11.58
C VAL A 51 3.31 3.76 -12.45
N HIS A 52 4.33 3.46 -13.25
CA HIS A 52 5.03 4.44 -14.09
C HIS A 52 4.30 4.79 -15.40
N HIS A 53 3.24 4.08 -15.76
CA HIS A 53 2.54 4.29 -17.02
C HIS A 53 1.95 5.71 -17.11
N PRO A 54 2.14 6.46 -18.21
CA PRO A 54 1.71 7.85 -18.32
C PRO A 54 0.19 8.05 -18.27
N GLU A 55 -0.57 7.00 -18.58
CA GLU A 55 -2.04 6.97 -18.50
C GLU A 55 -2.59 6.49 -17.15
N ALA A 56 -1.73 6.08 -16.22
CA ALA A 56 -2.16 5.69 -14.88
C ALA A 56 -2.91 6.85 -14.20
N LYS A 57 -4.08 6.56 -13.65
CA LYS A 57 -5.00 7.51 -13.02
C LYS A 57 -5.70 6.85 -11.84
N TYR A 58 -6.10 7.63 -10.84
CA TYR A 58 -6.96 7.14 -9.77
C TYR A 58 -8.30 6.65 -10.32
N PHE A 59 -8.76 5.52 -9.79
CA PHE A 59 -10.03 4.89 -10.11
C PHE A 59 -10.60 4.22 -8.85
N ALA A 60 -11.86 3.80 -8.91
CA ALA A 60 -12.46 2.94 -7.90
C ALA A 60 -12.59 1.53 -8.47
N ALA A 61 -11.93 0.56 -7.84
CA ALA A 61 -12.19 -0.85 -8.08
C ALA A 61 -13.60 -1.13 -7.55
N ARG A 62 -14.51 -1.47 -8.46
CA ARG A 62 -15.86 -1.95 -8.12
C ARG A 62 -15.84 -3.45 -7.98
#